data_AF-A0A417CTD9-F1
#
_entry.id   AF-A0A417CTD9-F1
#
_cell.length_a   1.000
_cell.length_b   1.000
_cell.length_c   1.000
_cell.angle_alpha   90.00
_cell.angle_beta   90.00
_cell.angle_gamma   90.00
#
_symmetry.space_group_name_H-M   'P 1'
#
loop_
_entity.id
_entity.type
_entity.pdbx_description
1 polymer ?
#
loop_
_entity_poly.entity_id
_entity_poly.type
_entity_poly.pdbx_seq_one_letter_code
_entity_poly.pdbx_strand_id
1 'polypeptide(L)'
;MQTNAEYEYYPSIYKITYDLDGGTNTPENIKNSTYNVLYGPTFEEPTKEGYTFDGWYIGNQKVTGINNTDDLEVLKTLSKTEATKKFYEILDTHRTGDITVTAHWTKNSATDDSTNDTEVQDRDNPSEDESITSSSSQDSNEDVNNNASEVDVIKPKDPNE
;
A
#
# COMPACT_ATOMS: atom_id res chain seq x y z
N MET A 1 17.50 -17.09 44.25
CA MET A 1 17.60 -15.77 43.61
C MET A 1 16.88 -15.86 42.29
N GLN A 2 15.75 -15.17 42.14
CA GLN A 2 15.01 -15.14 40.88
C GLN A 2 15.69 -14.08 40.02
N THR A 3 16.47 -14.49 39.01
CA THR A 3 16.98 -13.55 38.02
C THR A 3 15.80 -13.16 37.13
N ASN A 4 15.22 -11.99 37.39
CA ASN A 4 14.36 -11.33 36.42
C ASN A 4 15.26 -10.97 35.23
N ALA A 5 15.33 -11.85 34.23
CA ALA A 5 15.76 -11.46 32.91
C ALA A 5 14.66 -10.52 32.40
N GLU A 6 14.77 -9.24 32.71
CA GLU A 6 14.08 -8.19 31.98
C GLU A 6 14.71 -8.18 30.60
N TYR A 7 14.08 -8.93 29.69
CA TYR A 7 14.44 -8.94 28.29
C TYR A 7 14.06 -7.58 27.72
N GLU A 8 15.03 -6.69 27.56
CA GLU A 8 14.88 -5.48 26.75
C GLU A 8 14.78 -5.89 25.28
N TYR A 9 13.55 -6.14 24.84
CA TYR A 9 13.26 -6.32 23.43
C TYR A 9 13.17 -4.95 22.77
N TYR A 10 14.12 -4.66 21.88
CA TYR A 10 14.03 -3.51 20.98
C TYR A 10 13.37 -3.96 19.67
N PRO A 11 12.11 -3.59 19.42
CA PRO A 11 11.45 -3.95 18.17
C PRO A 11 12.25 -3.44 16.98
N SER A 12 12.56 -4.34 16.04
CA SER A 12 13.05 -3.93 14.73
C SER A 12 11.99 -3.10 14.02
N ILE A 13 12.42 -2.01 13.39
CA ILE A 13 11.55 -1.12 12.62
C ILE A 13 11.81 -1.36 11.13
N TYR A 14 10.76 -1.35 10.33
CA TYR A 14 10.83 -1.50 8.89
C TYR A 14 9.88 -0.54 8.17
N LYS A 15 10.13 -0.34 6.86
CA LYS A 15 9.25 0.42 5.97
C LYS A 15 8.50 -0.51 5.02
N ILE A 16 7.32 -0.06 4.60
CA ILE A 16 6.57 -0.69 3.52
C ILE A 16 6.53 0.27 2.33
N THR A 17 6.95 -0.21 1.18
CA THR A 17 6.81 0.46 -0.11
C THR A 17 5.66 -0.16 -0.87
N TYR A 18 4.68 0.65 -1.26
CA TYR A 18 3.55 0.22 -2.07
C TYR A 18 3.86 0.49 -3.54
N ASP A 19 4.00 -0.58 -4.33
CA ASP A 19 4.02 -0.51 -5.78
C ASP A 19 2.60 -0.70 -6.31
N LEU A 20 2.00 0.39 -6.78
CA LEU A 20 0.60 0.43 -7.19
C LEU A 20 0.38 0.05 -8.66
N ASP A 21 1.45 -0.12 -9.44
CA ASP A 21 1.35 -0.29 -10.90
C ASP A 21 0.42 0.75 -11.56
N GLY A 22 0.60 2.03 -11.20
CA GLY A 22 -0.23 3.12 -11.74
C GLY A 22 -1.64 3.25 -11.14
N GLY A 23 -1.97 2.50 -10.08
CA GLY A 23 -3.14 2.76 -9.24
C GLY A 23 -2.92 3.87 -8.20
N THR A 24 -3.96 4.13 -7.42
CA THR A 24 -4.01 5.11 -6.31
C THR A 24 -4.23 4.37 -4.99
N ASN A 25 -3.37 4.64 -4.01
CA ASN A 25 -3.47 4.01 -2.70
C ASN A 25 -4.55 4.68 -1.82
N THR A 26 -4.94 4.00 -0.74
CA THR A 26 -5.78 4.58 0.31
C THR A 26 -4.94 5.38 1.31
N PRO A 27 -5.50 6.44 1.92
CA PRO A 27 -4.85 7.15 3.03
C PRO A 27 -4.50 6.24 4.21
N GLU A 28 -5.32 5.23 4.47
CA GLU A 28 -5.15 4.25 5.55
C GLU A 28 -3.83 3.48 5.40
N ASN A 29 -3.49 3.05 4.18
CA ASN A 29 -2.27 2.30 3.90
C ASN A 29 -0.99 3.12 4.11
N ILE A 30 -1.04 4.45 3.89
CA ILE A 30 0.12 5.35 3.96
C ILE A 30 0.17 6.20 5.23
N LYS A 31 -0.75 5.96 6.18
CA LYS A 31 -0.84 6.68 7.44
C LYS A 31 0.46 6.61 8.26
N ASN A 32 1.19 5.50 8.11
CA ASN A 32 2.42 5.21 8.84
C ASN A 32 3.58 5.04 7.86
N SER A 33 4.70 5.72 8.13
CA SER A 33 5.93 5.59 7.35
C SER A 33 6.85 4.47 7.85
N THR A 34 6.60 3.97 9.06
CA THR A 34 7.39 2.93 9.73
C THR A 34 6.49 2.03 10.56
N TYR A 35 6.89 0.76 10.64
CA TYR A 35 6.19 -0.30 11.37
C TYR A 35 7.18 -1.05 12.24
N ASN A 36 6.72 -1.58 13.37
CA ASN A 36 7.54 -2.46 14.19
C ASN A 36 7.23 -3.92 13.84
N VAL A 37 8.20 -4.80 13.99
CA VAL A 37 8.04 -6.22 13.60
C VAL A 37 7.02 -6.97 14.45
N LEU A 38 6.57 -6.45 15.60
CA LEU A 38 5.53 -7.09 16.41
C LEU A 38 4.13 -6.91 15.82
N TYR A 39 3.89 -5.76 15.19
CA TYR A 39 2.59 -5.35 14.67
C TYR A 39 2.78 -4.77 13.27
N GLY A 40 2.48 -5.55 12.23
CA GLY A 40 2.39 -5.01 10.88
C GLY A 40 0.96 -4.60 10.50
N PRO A 41 0.80 -3.87 9.39
CA PRO A 41 -0.50 -3.39 8.96
C PRO A 41 -1.31 -4.49 8.28
N THR A 42 -2.63 -4.31 8.29
CA THR A 42 -3.52 -4.86 7.26
C THR A 42 -3.55 -3.91 6.07
N PHE A 43 -3.70 -4.45 4.87
CA PHE A 43 -3.72 -3.67 3.64
C PHE A 43 -5.14 -3.47 3.14
N GLU A 44 -5.51 -2.21 2.93
CA GLU A 44 -6.75 -1.80 2.28
C GLU A 44 -6.62 -1.86 0.75
N GLU A 45 -7.76 -1.97 0.07
CA GLU A 45 -7.82 -2.07 -1.39
C GLU A 45 -7.54 -0.70 -2.05
N PRO A 46 -6.52 -0.59 -2.91
CA PRO A 46 -6.30 0.60 -3.73
C PRO A 46 -7.32 0.67 -4.88
N THR A 47 -7.32 1.79 -5.62
CA THR A 47 -8.16 1.95 -6.83
C THR A 47 -7.33 2.18 -8.09
N LYS A 48 -7.79 1.70 -9.25
CA LYS A 48 -7.18 1.94 -10.56
C LYS A 48 -8.28 2.00 -11.61
N GLU A 49 -8.43 3.14 -12.30
CA GLU A 49 -9.53 3.36 -13.25
C GLU A 49 -9.52 2.33 -14.38
N GLY A 50 -10.66 1.70 -14.63
CA GLY A 50 -10.80 0.66 -15.67
C GLY A 50 -10.20 -0.70 -15.29
N TYR A 51 -9.80 -0.91 -14.03
CA TYR A 51 -9.30 -2.19 -13.52
C TYR A 51 -10.05 -2.62 -12.25
N THR A 52 -10.02 -3.92 -11.98
CA THR A 52 -10.43 -4.55 -10.73
C THR A 52 -9.19 -4.96 -9.96
N PHE A 53 -9.18 -4.72 -8.64
CA PHE A 53 -8.06 -5.08 -7.78
C PHE A 53 -8.06 -6.59 -7.50
N ASP A 54 -6.95 -7.27 -7.82
CA ASP A 54 -6.82 -8.71 -7.60
C ASP A 54 -6.21 -9.05 -6.24
N GLY A 55 -5.45 -8.12 -5.65
CA GLY A 55 -4.84 -8.26 -4.34
C GLY A 55 -3.42 -7.69 -4.25
N TRP A 56 -2.90 -7.70 -3.03
CA TRP A 56 -1.53 -7.34 -2.70
C TRP A 56 -0.62 -8.55 -2.74
N TYR A 57 0.60 -8.38 -3.27
CA TYR A 57 1.56 -9.47 -3.44
C TYR A 57 2.95 -9.09 -2.95
N ILE A 58 3.67 -10.07 -2.40
CA ILE A 58 5.12 -10.00 -2.20
C ILE A 58 5.75 -11.13 -3.00
N GLY A 59 6.45 -10.77 -4.08
CA GLY A 59 6.83 -11.74 -5.10
C GLY A 59 5.57 -12.44 -5.64
N ASN A 60 5.48 -13.75 -5.45
CA ASN A 60 4.36 -14.56 -5.94
C ASN A 60 3.32 -14.88 -4.85
N GLN A 61 3.51 -14.38 -3.62
CA GLN A 61 2.61 -14.68 -2.50
C GLN A 61 1.58 -13.57 -2.34
N LYS A 62 0.30 -13.91 -2.45
CA LYS A 62 -0.80 -13.01 -2.09
C LYS A 62 -0.82 -12.77 -0.59
N VAL A 63 -0.95 -11.52 -0.17
CA VAL A 63 -0.97 -11.09 1.22
C VAL A 63 -2.13 -10.13 1.48
N THR A 64 -2.58 -10.06 2.73
CA THR A 64 -3.57 -9.08 3.20
C THR A 64 -3.01 -8.14 4.27
N GLY A 65 -1.74 -8.33 4.63
CA GLY A 65 -1.04 -7.61 5.68
C GLY A 65 0.33 -8.23 5.95
N ILE A 66 1.05 -7.66 6.92
CA ILE A 66 2.37 -8.14 7.37
C ILE A 66 2.29 -8.43 8.87
N ASN A 67 2.95 -9.50 9.31
CA ASN A 67 3.11 -9.85 10.73
C ASN A 67 1.78 -9.71 11.50
N ASN A 68 0.75 -10.39 11.00
CA ASN A 68 -0.62 -10.26 11.50
C ASN A 68 -0.70 -10.55 13.00
N THR A 69 -1.51 -9.75 13.69
CA THR A 69 -1.60 -9.77 15.15
C THR A 69 -2.44 -10.91 15.71
N ASP A 70 -3.09 -11.70 14.85
CA ASP A 70 -3.94 -12.82 15.27
C ASP A 70 -3.15 -13.85 16.08
N ASP A 71 -1.87 -14.03 15.76
CA ASP A 71 -0.97 -14.92 16.49
C ASP A 71 -0.67 -14.42 17.92
N LEU A 72 -0.84 -13.13 18.21
CA LEU A 72 -0.63 -12.55 19.55
C LEU A 72 -1.83 -12.78 20.47
N GLU A 73 -3.06 -12.93 19.95
CA GLU A 73 -4.23 -13.25 20.77
C GLU A 73 -4.11 -14.64 21.40
N VAL A 74 -3.48 -15.59 20.70
CA VAL A 74 -3.18 -16.93 21.22
C VAL A 74 -2.30 -16.85 22.47
N LEU A 75 -1.34 -15.92 22.51
CA LEU A 75 -0.40 -15.76 23.64
C LEU A 75 -1.12 -15.43 24.95
N LYS A 76 -2.26 -14.74 24.90
CA LYS A 76 -3.04 -14.36 26.09
C LYS A 76 -3.69 -15.56 26.78
N THR A 77 -3.85 -16.68 26.07
CA THR A 77 -4.51 -17.89 26.58
C THR A 77 -3.53 -18.89 27.20
N LEU A 78 -2.23 -18.68 26.98
CA LEU A 78 -1.18 -19.60 27.38
C LEU A 78 -0.59 -19.22 28.74
N SER A 79 0.01 -20.20 29.43
CA SER A 79 0.83 -19.89 30.60
C SER A 79 2.00 -19.00 30.19
N LYS A 80 2.56 -18.22 31.13
CA LYS A 80 3.66 -17.29 30.83
C LYS A 80 4.83 -17.95 30.09
N THR A 81 5.23 -19.17 30.48
CA THR A 81 6.34 -19.89 29.84
C THR A 81 6.01 -20.33 28.43
N GLU A 82 4.78 -20.83 28.19
CA GLU A 82 4.32 -21.26 26.87
C GLU A 82 4.11 -20.06 25.94
N ALA A 83 3.52 -18.97 26.45
CA ALA A 83 3.39 -17.71 25.74
C ALA A 83 4.76 -17.17 25.32
N THR A 84 5.76 -17.22 26.22
CA THR A 84 7.11 -16.77 25.91
C THR A 84 7.74 -17.60 24.80
N LYS A 85 7.62 -18.94 24.87
CA LYS A 85 8.13 -19.82 23.82
C LYS A 85 7.43 -19.56 22.48
N LYS A 86 6.10 -19.46 22.51
CA LYS A 86 5.28 -19.24 21.32
C LYS A 86 5.56 -17.88 20.68
N PHE A 87 5.79 -16.85 21.49
CA PHE A 87 6.17 -15.52 21.02
C PHE A 87 7.47 -15.54 20.22
N TYR A 88 8.49 -16.29 20.65
CA TYR A 88 9.73 -16.42 19.89
C TYR A 88 9.56 -17.20 18.59
N GLU A 89 8.73 -18.26 18.60
CA GLU A 89 8.39 -18.98 17.37
C GLU A 89 7.68 -18.07 16.36
N ILE A 90 6.81 -17.17 16.83
CA ILE A 90 6.13 -16.17 15.99
C ILE A 90 7.14 -15.14 15.46
N LEU A 91 8.01 -14.61 16.31
CA LEU A 91 9.00 -13.61 15.89
C LEU A 91 9.97 -14.15 14.83
N ASP A 92 10.31 -15.43 14.87
CA ASP A 92 11.18 -16.07 13.87
C ASP A 92 10.52 -16.19 12.49
N THR A 93 9.18 -16.20 12.44
CA THR A 93 8.43 -16.24 11.17
C THR A 93 8.08 -14.85 10.65
N HIS A 94 8.22 -13.81 11.48
CA HIS A 94 7.91 -12.44 11.09
C HIS A 94 8.86 -11.92 10.03
N ARG A 95 8.30 -11.22 9.04
CA ARG A 95 9.09 -10.52 8.05
C ARG A 95 9.78 -9.33 8.72
N THR A 96 11.03 -9.11 8.34
CA THR A 96 11.88 -8.02 8.82
C THR A 96 12.56 -7.33 7.64
N GLY A 97 13.09 -6.13 7.89
CA GLY A 97 13.67 -5.29 6.83
C GLY A 97 12.60 -4.60 5.98
N ASP A 98 13.03 -3.69 5.10
CA ASP A 98 12.11 -2.96 4.23
C ASP A 98 11.41 -3.91 3.25
N ILE A 99 10.09 -3.77 3.14
CA ILE A 99 9.22 -4.65 2.37
C ILE A 99 8.62 -3.86 1.22
N THR A 100 8.64 -4.43 0.02
CA THR A 100 7.82 -3.93 -1.10
C THR A 100 6.62 -4.83 -1.30
N VAL A 101 5.44 -4.23 -1.40
CA VAL A 101 4.18 -4.91 -1.71
C VAL A 101 3.63 -4.35 -3.01
N THR A 102 3.22 -5.24 -3.92
CA THR A 102 2.80 -4.89 -5.28
C THR A 102 1.30 -5.14 -5.46
N ALA A 103 0.59 -4.16 -6.01
CA ALA A 103 -0.82 -4.28 -6.38
C ALA A 103 -0.94 -5.01 -7.70
N HIS A 104 -1.79 -6.04 -7.76
CA HIS A 104 -2.14 -6.71 -9.00
C HIS A 104 -3.57 -6.34 -9.42
N TRP A 105 -3.78 -6.29 -10.73
CA TRP A 105 -4.97 -5.73 -11.34
C TRP A 105 -5.44 -6.54 -12.55
N THR A 106 -6.75 -6.69 -12.71
CA THR A 106 -7.39 -7.24 -13.91
C THR A 106 -8.12 -6.13 -14.65
N LYS A 107 -7.87 -5.97 -15.95
CA LYS A 107 -8.55 -4.94 -16.77
C LYS A 107 -10.04 -5.26 -16.88
N ASN A 108 -10.88 -4.26 -16.63
CA ASN A 108 -12.33 -4.41 -16.78
C ASN A 108 -12.68 -4.60 -18.26
N SER A 109 -13.61 -5.51 -18.54
CA SER A 109 -14.14 -5.67 -19.90
C SER A 109 -14.92 -4.42 -20.27
N ALA A 110 -14.70 -3.88 -21.47
CA ALA A 110 -15.55 -2.82 -22.00
C ALA A 110 -16.98 -3.37 -22.07
N THR A 111 -17.94 -2.71 -21.43
CA THR A 111 -19.33 -2.90 -21.81
C THR A 111 -19.42 -2.42 -23.25
N ASP A 112 -19.77 -3.33 -24.15
CA ASP A 112 -20.13 -3.02 -25.53
C ASP A 112 -21.40 -2.15 -25.48
N ASP A 113 -21.21 -0.85 -25.28
CA ASP A 113 -22.25 0.15 -25.53
C ASP A 113 -22.33 0.31 -27.05
N SER A 114 -22.91 -0.72 -27.67
CA SER A 114 -23.46 -0.65 -29.01
C SER A 114 -24.54 0.43 -28.96
N THR A 115 -24.14 1.66 -29.28
CA THR A 115 -25.01 2.78 -29.56
C THR A 115 -26.09 2.31 -30.53
N ASN A 116 -27.33 2.20 -30.08
CA ASN A 116 -28.46 2.07 -30.97
C ASN A 116 -28.73 3.44 -31.60
N ASP A 117 -27.83 3.86 -32.49
CA ASP A 117 -28.02 5.03 -33.35
C ASP A 117 -28.98 4.60 -34.46
N THR A 118 -30.27 4.59 -34.15
CA THR A 118 -31.31 4.45 -35.17
C THR A 118 -31.33 5.72 -35.98
N GLU A 119 -30.63 5.68 -37.12
CA GLU A 119 -30.71 6.62 -38.22
C GLU A 119 -32.18 6.79 -38.65
N VAL A 120 -32.88 7.79 -38.11
CA VAL A 120 -34.14 8.28 -38.69
C VAL A 120 -33.78 9.37 -39.69
N GLN A 121 -33.72 8.98 -40.97
CA GLN A 121 -33.72 9.93 -42.07
C GLN A 121 -35.10 10.58 -42.20
N ASP A 122 -35.27 11.76 -41.63
CA ASP A 122 -36.34 12.66 -42.05
C ASP A 122 -35.75 13.94 -42.66
N ARG A 123 -35.94 14.04 -43.97
CA ARG A 123 -35.68 15.23 -44.78
C ARG A 123 -36.80 16.25 -44.52
N ASP A 124 -36.44 17.48 -44.12
CA ASP A 124 -36.97 18.77 -44.65
C ASP A 124 -36.64 19.99 -43.73
N ASN A 125 -35.57 20.73 -44.06
CA ASN A 125 -35.36 22.21 -44.21
C ASN A 125 -36.28 23.24 -43.48
N PRO A 126 -35.91 24.56 -43.31
CA PRO A 126 -34.70 25.26 -42.77
C PRO A 126 -35.00 26.35 -41.67
N SER A 127 -33.94 27.08 -41.25
CA SER A 127 -33.91 28.44 -40.61
C SER A 127 -34.13 28.48 -39.08
N GLU A 128 -33.40 29.18 -38.19
CA GLU A 128 -32.44 30.31 -38.20
C GLU A 128 -31.53 30.25 -36.94
N ASP A 129 -30.44 31.05 -36.94
CA ASP A 129 -29.81 31.71 -35.77
C ASP A 129 -29.06 30.86 -34.72
N GLU A 130 -27.89 31.21 -34.16
CA GLU A 130 -26.85 32.21 -34.41
C GLU A 130 -25.66 31.83 -33.48
N SER A 131 -24.40 32.02 -33.93
CA SER A 131 -23.21 32.30 -33.10
C SER A 131 -22.73 31.20 -32.09
N ILE A 132 -21.46 30.96 -31.72
CA ILE A 132 -20.17 31.65 -31.83
C ILE A 132 -19.02 30.64 -31.60
N THR A 133 -17.99 30.74 -32.44
CA THR A 133 -16.53 30.50 -32.33
C THR A 133 -15.86 29.89 -31.06
N SER A 134 -15.08 28.83 -31.33
CA SER A 134 -13.63 28.61 -31.07
C SER A 134 -12.96 28.82 -29.69
N SER A 135 -12.38 27.71 -29.20
CA SER A 135 -10.99 27.50 -28.72
C SER A 135 -10.44 28.26 -27.49
N SER A 136 -9.89 27.52 -26.50
CA SER A 136 -8.44 27.48 -26.20
C SER A 136 -8.11 26.72 -24.90
N SER A 137 -7.04 25.93 -24.96
CA SER A 137 -6.26 25.36 -23.87
C SER A 137 -5.50 26.42 -23.06
N GLN A 138 -5.07 26.07 -21.83
CA GLN A 138 -3.79 26.41 -21.16
C GLN A 138 -3.86 25.83 -19.72
N ASP A 139 -3.03 24.88 -19.31
CA ASP A 139 -1.58 24.88 -19.03
C ASP A 139 -1.23 25.50 -17.67
N SER A 140 -0.67 24.68 -16.77
CA SER A 140 0.48 25.04 -15.92
C SER A 140 0.89 23.87 -15.01
N ASN A 141 2.05 23.29 -15.35
CA ASN A 141 2.95 22.60 -14.43
C ASN A 141 3.46 23.57 -13.35
N GLU A 142 3.64 23.09 -12.12
CA GLU A 142 4.58 23.69 -11.16
C GLU A 142 5.36 22.59 -10.42
N ASP A 143 6.63 22.47 -10.80
CA ASP A 143 7.71 21.83 -10.03
C ASP A 143 8.02 22.65 -8.78
N VAL A 144 8.05 22.04 -7.60
CA VAL A 144 8.78 22.60 -6.44
C VAL A 144 9.52 21.49 -5.67
N ASN A 145 10.77 21.32 -6.09
CA ASN A 145 12.00 21.46 -5.29
C ASN A 145 12.38 20.36 -4.26
N ASN A 146 13.37 19.57 -4.68
CA ASN A 146 14.22 18.72 -3.86
C ASN A 146 15.11 19.55 -2.91
N ASN A 147 15.07 19.25 -1.61
CA ASN A 147 16.22 19.48 -0.74
C ASN A 147 16.24 18.45 0.40
N ALA A 148 16.93 17.34 0.19
CA ALA A 148 17.29 16.42 1.27
C ALA A 148 18.72 16.74 1.71
N SER A 149 18.86 17.40 2.85
CA SER A 149 20.14 17.59 3.52
C SER A 149 20.76 16.24 3.88
N GLU A 150 22.01 16.06 3.45
CA GLU A 150 22.91 14.96 3.77
C GLU A 150 23.10 14.88 5.30
N VAL A 151 22.69 13.76 5.91
CA VAL A 151 22.93 13.50 7.34
C VAL A 151 24.06 12.48 7.43
N ASP A 152 25.18 12.93 8.00
CA ASP A 152 26.37 12.12 8.27
C ASP A 152 26.00 10.79 8.95
N VAL A 153 26.35 9.69 8.28
CA VAL A 153 26.25 8.33 8.83
C VAL A 153 27.30 8.18 9.92
N ILE A 154 26.89 8.37 11.17
CA ILE A 154 27.69 7.95 12.33
C ILE A 154 27.68 6.42 12.34
N LYS A 155 28.80 5.82 11.93
CA LYS A 155 29.00 4.37 11.99
C LYS A 155 28.98 3.91 13.47
N PRO A 156 28.25 2.84 13.81
CA PRO A 156 28.34 2.24 15.14
C PRO A 156 29.74 1.66 15.36
N LYS A 157 30.31 1.92 16.54
CA LYS A 157 31.55 1.30 17.00
C LYS A 157 31.25 -0.16 17.37
N ASP A 158 32.06 -1.08 16.86
CA ASP A 158 31.99 -2.51 17.19
C ASP A 158 32.15 -2.70 18.71
N PRO A 159 31.27 -3.44 19.40
CA PRO A 159 31.40 -3.73 20.82
C PRO A 159 32.54 -4.71 21.16
N ASN A 160 33.29 -5.22 20.18
CA ASN A 160 34.42 -6.13 20.39
C ASN A 160 35.81 -5.51 20.18
N GLU A 161 35.97 -4.19 20.25
CA GLU A 161 37.29 -3.50 20.30
C GLU A 161 37.51 -2.69 21.59
#